data_AF-A0A8C3AW32-F1
#
_entry.id   AF-A0A8C3AW32-F1
#
_cell.length_a   1.000
_cell.length_b   1.000
_cell.length_c   1.000
_cell.angle_alpha   90.00
_cell.angle_beta   90.00
_cell.angle_gamma   90.00
#
_symmetry.space_group_name_H-M   'P 1'
#
loop_
_entity.id
_entity.type
_entity.pdbx_description
1 polymer ?
#
loop_
_entity_poly.entity_id
_entity_poly.type
_entity_poly.pdbx_seq_one_letter_code
_entity_poly.pdbx_strand_id
1 'polypeptide(L)'
;TPSTTDGYLLSAVTLAALLLHASGAPVEDTPTDMPAGEPSGEEQAGPSNLLSVSPVWHAVLGATKRHQKEFEDEFQHELKYHFLENYKVSSLPAGCPLSNFSKEACLHRLAHGLRIYTVLLKHVEKEYPGNLICSVVKYYSDLLINLSKDKMRNPEQVTALTSSQEAQLLGGLDHLDAFQRKMTAHSILRQLHHFLVDSKRAITKRENTKARMADRLLAPISFYNQKFKDEIIQKHL
;
A
#
# COMPACT_ATOMS: atom_id res chain seq x y z
N THR A 1 28.78 -44.62 25.92
CA THR A 1 28.73 -44.36 27.38
C THR A 1 30.15 -44.16 27.87
N PRO A 2 30.43 -43.29 28.86
CA PRO A 2 29.59 -42.39 29.68
C PRO A 2 29.88 -40.90 29.33
N SER A 3 29.31 -39.82 29.87
CA SER A 3 28.15 -39.51 30.73
C SER A 3 27.94 -37.99 30.67
N THR A 4 26.68 -37.60 30.48
CA THR A 4 25.93 -36.43 30.97
C THR A 4 26.67 -35.31 31.73
N THR A 5 26.43 -34.06 31.32
CA THR A 5 26.04 -32.97 32.24
C THR A 5 25.14 -31.96 31.51
N ASP A 6 23.92 -31.82 32.01
CA ASP A 6 22.97 -30.77 31.71
C ASP A 6 23.41 -29.43 32.31
N GLY A 7 23.10 -28.33 31.64
CA GLY A 7 23.29 -26.97 32.13
C GLY A 7 22.20 -26.05 31.63
N TYR A 8 21.05 -26.07 32.31
CA TYR A 8 20.00 -25.05 32.20
C TYR A 8 20.51 -23.71 32.77
N LEU A 9 20.44 -22.63 31.99
CA LEU A 9 20.48 -21.27 32.53
C LEU A 9 19.34 -20.44 31.92
N LEU A 10 18.22 -20.45 32.64
CA LEU A 10 17.19 -19.42 32.58
C LEU A 10 17.74 -18.17 33.29
N SER A 11 17.69 -17.01 32.65
CA SER A 11 17.75 -15.73 33.35
C SER A 11 16.72 -14.79 32.76
N ALA A 12 15.63 -14.64 33.51
CA ALA A 12 14.64 -13.60 33.34
C ALA A 12 15.05 -12.42 34.23
N VAL A 13 15.18 -11.23 33.64
CA VAL A 13 15.25 -9.98 34.40
C VAL A 13 14.15 -9.06 33.89
N THR A 14 13.09 -8.97 34.67
CA THR A 14 12.11 -7.89 34.68
C THR A 14 12.64 -6.75 35.54
N LEU A 15 12.59 -5.49 35.08
CA LEU A 15 12.08 -4.39 35.91
C LEU A 15 11.87 -3.11 35.09
N ALA A 16 10.68 -2.55 35.29
CA ALA A 16 10.15 -1.34 34.72
C ALA A 16 10.64 -0.08 35.45
N ALA A 17 10.42 1.08 34.82
CA ALA A 17 9.66 2.23 35.35
C ALA A 17 10.32 3.61 35.11
N LEU A 18 9.51 4.47 34.45
CA LEU A 18 9.38 5.93 34.59
C LEU A 18 10.51 6.79 33.98
N LEU A 19 10.22 7.84 33.20
CA LEU A 19 9.58 9.08 33.66
C LEU A 19 8.73 9.74 32.55
N LEU A 20 7.43 9.87 32.79
CA LEU A 20 6.59 10.87 32.12
C LEU A 20 6.91 12.24 32.72
N HIS A 21 7.44 13.16 31.91
CA HIS A 21 7.46 14.57 32.27
C HIS A 21 6.13 15.20 31.86
N ALA A 22 5.25 15.38 32.83
CA ALA A 22 4.14 16.32 32.73
C ALA A 22 4.67 17.72 33.06
N SER A 23 4.49 18.67 32.13
CA SER A 23 4.63 20.10 32.41
C SER A 23 3.24 20.67 32.62
N GLY A 24 3.01 21.31 33.76
CA GLY A 24 1.75 21.94 34.12
C GLY A 24 1.83 23.47 34.09
N ALA A 25 0.83 24.07 33.43
CA ALA A 25 0.11 25.33 33.72
C ALA A 25 0.89 26.68 33.71
N PRO A 26 0.23 27.87 33.61
CA PRO A 26 -1.22 28.14 33.64
C PRO A 26 -1.77 29.09 32.54
N VAL A 27 -3.11 29.20 32.58
CA VAL A 27 -4.03 30.07 31.84
C VAL A 27 -3.87 31.54 32.25
N GLU A 28 -4.01 32.46 31.29
CA GLU A 28 -4.52 33.81 31.57
C GLU A 28 -5.50 34.24 30.46
N ASP A 29 -6.76 34.39 30.86
CA ASP A 29 -7.88 34.87 30.06
C ASP A 29 -7.80 36.40 29.90
N THR A 30 -8.03 36.91 28.69
CA THR A 30 -8.59 38.26 28.54
C THR A 30 -9.46 38.33 27.28
N PRO A 31 -10.76 38.66 27.39
CA PRO A 31 -11.67 38.75 26.25
C PRO A 31 -11.45 40.08 25.51
N THR A 32 -11.16 40.03 24.22
CA THR A 32 -11.29 41.18 23.32
C THR A 32 -12.39 40.87 22.32
N ASP A 33 -13.52 41.56 22.49
CA ASP A 33 -14.61 41.64 21.53
C ASP A 33 -14.08 42.03 20.15
N MET A 34 -14.34 41.18 19.15
CA MET A 34 -14.33 41.58 17.74
C MET A 34 -15.59 41.05 17.05
N PRO A 35 -16.18 41.84 16.13
CA PRO A 35 -17.53 41.62 15.62
C PRO A 35 -17.58 40.44 14.65
N ALA A 36 -18.75 39.80 14.65
CA ALA A 36 -19.12 38.69 13.78
C ALA A 36 -18.88 39.03 12.30
N GLY A 37 -17.82 38.46 11.74
CA GLY A 37 -17.64 38.28 10.30
C GLY A 37 -17.80 36.80 10.02
N GLU A 38 -18.89 36.43 9.32
CA GLU A 38 -19.11 35.08 8.82
C GLU A 38 -17.94 34.65 7.91
N PRO A 39 -17.22 33.56 8.20
CA PRO A 39 -16.46 32.88 7.18
C PRO A 39 -17.39 31.84 6.54
N SER A 40 -17.88 32.22 5.37
CA SER A 40 -18.33 31.35 4.28
C SER A 40 -17.79 29.93 4.42
N GLY A 41 -18.71 28.99 4.63
CA GLY A 41 -18.43 27.55 4.67
C GLY A 41 -18.03 27.02 3.31
N GLU A 42 -16.83 27.35 2.86
CA GLU A 42 -16.12 26.47 1.95
C GLU A 42 -15.45 25.42 2.83
N GLU A 43 -16.10 24.26 2.94
CA GLU A 43 -15.43 23.03 3.37
C GLU A 43 -14.29 22.79 2.38
N GLN A 44 -13.12 23.35 2.69
CA GLN A 44 -11.87 22.93 2.10
C GLN A 44 -11.76 21.45 2.42
N ALA A 45 -12.12 20.61 1.45
CA ALA A 45 -12.01 19.18 1.54
C ALA A 45 -10.56 18.89 1.94
N GLY A 46 -10.35 18.56 3.22
CA GLY A 46 -9.05 18.20 3.73
C GLY A 46 -8.47 17.08 2.86
N PRO A 47 -7.13 16.93 2.83
CA PRO A 47 -6.49 15.93 1.98
C PRO A 47 -7.20 14.58 2.16
N SER A 48 -7.77 14.10 1.06
CA SER A 48 -8.57 12.87 1.08
C SER A 48 -7.72 11.74 1.62
N ASN A 49 -8.10 11.21 2.78
CA ASN A 49 -7.34 10.20 3.52
C ASN A 49 -7.44 8.79 2.87
N LEU A 50 -7.79 8.73 1.57
CA LEU A 50 -7.98 7.51 0.79
C LEU A 50 -6.65 7.10 0.16
N LEU A 51 -6.34 5.80 0.21
CA LEU A 51 -5.11 5.30 -0.40
C LEU A 51 -5.16 5.39 -1.92
N SER A 52 -6.35 5.22 -2.52
CA SER A 52 -6.54 5.21 -3.98
C SER A 52 -6.19 6.52 -4.69
N VAL A 53 -6.24 7.66 -3.98
CA VAL A 53 -5.96 8.99 -4.53
C VAL A 53 -4.54 9.48 -4.23
N SER A 54 -3.74 8.69 -3.51
CA SER A 54 -2.36 9.06 -3.19
C SER A 54 -1.54 9.32 -4.48
N PRO A 55 -0.76 10.41 -4.55
CA PRO A 55 0.08 10.72 -5.70
C PRO A 55 1.18 9.67 -5.93
N VAL A 56 1.50 8.87 -4.90
CA VAL A 56 2.44 7.76 -4.99
C VAL A 56 2.05 6.77 -6.09
N TRP A 57 0.75 6.49 -6.26
CA TRP A 57 0.26 5.63 -7.34
C TRP A 57 0.59 6.20 -8.71
N HIS A 58 0.47 7.52 -8.89
CA HIS A 58 0.77 8.15 -10.17
C HIS A 58 2.25 8.04 -10.52
N ALA A 59 3.13 8.24 -9.53
CA ALA A 59 4.58 8.12 -9.75
C ALA A 59 5.01 6.70 -10.14
N VAL A 60 4.59 5.68 -9.37
CA VAL A 60 5.01 4.29 -9.63
C VAL A 60 4.37 3.71 -10.90
N LEU A 61 3.09 4.00 -11.18
CA LEU A 61 2.44 3.59 -12.43
C LEU A 61 2.99 4.37 -13.63
N GLY A 62 3.36 5.64 -13.42
CA GLY A 62 3.98 6.49 -14.43
C GLY A 62 5.34 5.98 -14.89
N ALA A 63 6.12 5.35 -14.01
CA ALA A 63 7.37 4.69 -14.39
C ALA A 63 7.12 3.37 -15.11
N THR A 64 6.28 2.50 -14.56
CA THR A 64 6.07 1.14 -15.09
C THR A 64 5.30 1.11 -16.41
N LYS A 65 4.45 2.10 -16.72
CA LYS A 65 3.70 2.16 -17.98
C LYS A 65 4.58 2.21 -19.23
N ARG A 66 5.83 2.68 -19.12
CA ARG A 66 6.76 2.81 -20.25
C ARG A 66 7.40 1.49 -20.64
N HIS A 67 7.36 0.50 -19.75
CA HIS A 67 8.06 -0.76 -19.92
C HIS A 67 7.69 -1.52 -21.19
N GLN A 68 6.41 -1.50 -21.61
CA GLN A 68 6.02 -2.17 -22.85
C GLN A 68 6.79 -1.62 -24.06
N LYS A 69 6.89 -0.29 -24.15
CA LYS A 69 7.65 0.35 -25.21
C LYS A 69 9.14 0.02 -25.11
N GLU A 70 9.72 0.08 -23.90
CA GLU A 70 11.13 -0.26 -23.68
C GLU A 70 11.46 -1.70 -24.12
N PHE A 71 10.55 -2.65 -23.87
CA PHE A 71 10.67 -4.04 -24.35
C PHE A 71 10.57 -4.15 -25.87
N GLU A 72 9.53 -3.53 -26.47
CA GLU A 72 9.31 -3.59 -27.92
C GLU A 72 10.48 -2.95 -28.69
N ASP A 73 11.04 -1.85 -28.17
CA ASP A 73 12.21 -1.18 -28.74
C ASP A 73 13.48 -2.06 -28.65
N GLU A 74 13.75 -2.71 -27.49
CA GLU A 74 14.92 -3.60 -27.33
C GLU A 74 14.91 -4.78 -28.32
N PHE A 75 13.74 -5.37 -28.54
CA PHE A 75 13.58 -6.52 -29.43
C PHE A 75 13.11 -6.14 -30.83
N GLN A 76 13.25 -4.87 -31.22
CA GLN A 76 12.92 -4.36 -32.56
C GLN A 76 11.52 -4.78 -33.05
N HIS A 77 10.56 -4.88 -32.11
CA HIS A 77 9.18 -5.32 -32.35
C HIS A 77 9.04 -6.76 -32.89
N GLU A 78 10.10 -7.56 -32.89
CA GLU A 78 10.07 -8.97 -33.29
C GLU A 78 9.32 -9.84 -32.27
N LEU A 79 9.47 -9.51 -30.98
CA LEU A 79 8.76 -10.17 -29.88
C LEU A 79 7.56 -9.34 -29.45
N LYS A 80 6.38 -9.98 -29.39
CA LYS A 80 5.16 -9.36 -28.86
C LYS A 80 5.19 -9.32 -27.33
N TYR A 81 4.72 -8.22 -26.75
CA TYR A 81 4.75 -8.02 -25.29
C TYR A 81 4.03 -9.12 -24.47
N HIS A 82 3.01 -9.79 -25.04
CA HIS A 82 2.31 -10.88 -24.36
C HIS A 82 3.15 -12.17 -24.24
N PHE A 83 4.23 -12.34 -25.00
CA PHE A 83 5.12 -13.52 -24.86
C PHE A 83 5.79 -13.58 -23.49
N LEU A 84 5.90 -12.45 -22.78
CA LEU A 84 6.42 -12.39 -21.42
C LEU A 84 5.61 -13.21 -20.41
N GLU A 85 4.36 -13.60 -20.73
CA GLU A 85 3.58 -14.53 -19.91
C GLU A 85 4.26 -15.90 -19.74
N ASN A 86 5.08 -16.31 -20.72
CA ASN A 86 5.80 -17.59 -20.71
C ASN A 86 7.05 -17.59 -19.81
N TYR A 87 7.45 -16.41 -19.31
CA TYR A 87 8.67 -16.22 -18.52
C TYR A 87 8.36 -15.75 -17.09
N LYS A 88 7.16 -16.01 -16.59
CA LYS A 88 6.77 -15.72 -15.20
C LYS A 88 7.61 -16.52 -14.22
N VAL A 89 8.11 -15.85 -13.20
CA VAL A 89 8.64 -16.53 -12.01
C VAL A 89 7.48 -17.08 -11.19
N SER A 90 7.63 -18.30 -10.66
CA SER A 90 6.56 -18.98 -9.90
C SER A 90 6.23 -18.27 -8.57
N SER A 91 7.16 -17.46 -8.07
CA SER A 91 7.08 -16.75 -6.80
C SER A 91 6.33 -15.41 -6.86
N LEU A 92 5.72 -15.06 -8.00
CA LEU A 92 5.00 -13.79 -8.14
C LEU A 92 3.82 -13.70 -7.15
N PRO A 93 3.63 -12.54 -6.51
CA PRO A 93 2.51 -12.37 -5.59
C PRO A 93 1.18 -12.35 -6.35
N ALA A 94 0.17 -12.99 -5.77
CA ALA A 94 -1.20 -12.89 -6.26
C ALA A 94 -1.74 -11.45 -6.11
N GLY A 95 -2.43 -10.97 -7.14
CA GLY A 95 -3.15 -9.68 -7.06
C GLY A 95 -4.36 -9.70 -6.10
N CYS A 96 -5.01 -8.55 -5.97
CA CYS A 96 -6.26 -8.42 -5.23
C CYS A 96 -7.47 -8.74 -6.13
N PRO A 97 -8.29 -9.74 -5.80
CA PRO A 97 -9.56 -9.97 -6.49
C PRO A 97 -10.49 -8.75 -6.39
N LEU A 98 -11.31 -8.50 -7.41
CA LEU A 98 -12.27 -7.38 -7.42
C LEU A 98 -13.55 -7.63 -6.60
N SER A 99 -13.83 -8.87 -6.23
CA SER A 99 -14.99 -9.33 -5.47
C SER A 99 -14.57 -10.31 -4.37
N ASN A 100 -15.43 -10.51 -3.37
CA ASN A 100 -15.29 -11.54 -2.32
C ASN A 100 -13.93 -11.53 -1.59
N PHE A 101 -13.34 -10.34 -1.42
CA PHE A 101 -12.04 -10.18 -0.78
C PHE A 101 -12.01 -8.88 0.02
N SER A 102 -11.59 -8.92 1.29
CA SER A 102 -11.68 -7.77 2.19
C SER A 102 -10.68 -6.66 1.81
N LYS A 103 -10.95 -5.43 2.26
CA LYS A 103 -9.98 -4.32 2.12
C LYS A 103 -8.69 -4.66 2.84
N GLU A 104 -8.78 -5.15 4.08
CA GLU A 104 -7.65 -5.57 4.90
C GLU A 104 -6.74 -6.58 4.18
N ALA A 105 -7.33 -7.67 3.67
CA ALA A 105 -6.58 -8.69 2.97
C ALA A 105 -5.93 -8.16 1.67
N CYS A 106 -6.58 -7.21 0.99
CA CYS A 106 -5.99 -6.57 -0.18
C CYS A 106 -4.81 -5.66 0.17
N LEU A 107 -4.92 -4.87 1.23
CA LEU A 107 -3.80 -4.07 1.73
C LEU A 107 -2.62 -4.98 2.11
N HIS A 108 -2.89 -6.12 2.76
CA HIS A 108 -1.86 -7.10 3.10
C HIS A 108 -1.17 -7.66 1.85
N ARG A 109 -1.95 -8.07 0.85
CA ARG A 109 -1.40 -8.56 -0.44
C ARG A 109 -0.59 -7.50 -1.16
N LEU A 110 -1.06 -6.25 -1.18
CA LEU A 110 -0.32 -5.13 -1.76
C LEU A 110 1.04 -4.98 -1.08
N ALA A 111 1.05 -4.82 0.24
CA ALA A 111 2.28 -4.54 0.98
C ALA A 111 3.27 -5.71 0.92
N HIS A 112 2.81 -6.94 1.09
CA HIS A 112 3.65 -8.13 0.97
C HIS A 112 4.14 -8.35 -0.47
N GLY A 113 3.27 -8.16 -1.47
CA GLY A 113 3.65 -8.28 -2.87
C GLY A 113 4.69 -7.25 -3.29
N LEU A 114 4.59 -6.01 -2.80
CA LEU A 114 5.63 -4.99 -3.02
C LEU A 114 6.98 -5.41 -2.43
N ARG A 115 7.01 -6.03 -1.25
CA ARG A 115 8.26 -6.59 -0.67
C ARG A 115 8.87 -7.65 -1.58
N ILE A 116 8.05 -8.57 -2.11
CA ILE A 116 8.52 -9.59 -3.06
C ILE A 116 9.08 -8.94 -4.32
N TYR A 117 8.36 -7.99 -4.92
CA TYR A 117 8.84 -7.32 -6.12
C TYR A 117 10.15 -6.56 -5.89
N THR A 118 10.33 -5.89 -4.75
CA THR A 118 11.61 -5.23 -4.42
C THR A 118 12.79 -6.22 -4.43
N VAL A 119 12.57 -7.46 -4.01
CA VAL A 119 13.59 -8.52 -4.10
C VAL A 119 13.79 -8.97 -5.55
N LEU A 120 12.70 -9.27 -6.27
CA LEU A 120 12.77 -9.71 -7.67
C LEU A 120 13.42 -8.66 -8.59
N LEU A 121 13.28 -7.38 -8.27
CA LEU A 121 13.93 -6.29 -9.01
C LEU A 121 15.46 -6.35 -8.94
N LYS A 122 16.06 -7.05 -7.97
CA LYS A 122 17.51 -7.31 -7.95
C LYS A 122 17.97 -8.08 -9.20
N HIS A 123 17.14 -8.99 -9.72
CA HIS A 123 17.41 -9.67 -10.99
C HIS A 123 17.35 -8.69 -12.17
N VAL A 124 16.38 -7.79 -12.16
CA VAL A 124 16.24 -6.75 -13.21
C VAL A 124 17.44 -5.80 -13.18
N GLU A 125 17.87 -5.35 -12.00
CA GLU A 125 19.05 -4.47 -11.84
C GLU A 125 20.35 -5.14 -12.29
N LYS A 126 20.47 -6.46 -12.14
CA LYS A 126 21.62 -7.25 -12.61
C LYS A 126 21.68 -7.29 -14.14
N GLU A 127 20.56 -7.51 -14.81
CA GLU A 127 20.49 -7.58 -16.28
C GLU A 127 20.45 -6.19 -16.93
N TYR A 128 19.88 -5.19 -16.25
CA TYR A 128 19.76 -3.80 -16.70
C TYR A 128 20.22 -2.81 -15.61
N PRO A 129 21.54 -2.67 -15.40
CA PRO A 129 22.08 -1.72 -14.43
C PRO A 129 21.61 -0.29 -14.73
N GLY A 130 21.16 0.42 -13.69
CA GLY A 130 20.67 1.79 -13.82
C GLY A 130 19.27 1.93 -14.42
N ASN A 131 18.52 0.82 -14.58
CA ASN A 131 17.13 0.89 -15.01
C ASN A 131 16.31 1.79 -14.06
N LEU A 132 15.70 2.84 -14.62
CA LEU A 132 14.96 3.85 -13.87
C LEU A 132 13.70 3.30 -13.19
N ILE A 133 13.08 2.26 -13.74
CA ILE A 133 11.90 1.64 -13.14
C ILE A 133 12.28 1.01 -11.79
N CYS A 134 13.44 0.35 -11.70
CA CYS A 134 13.89 -0.29 -10.46
C CYS A 134 14.03 0.72 -9.30
N SER A 135 14.72 1.84 -9.53
CA SER A 135 14.94 2.85 -8.49
C SER A 135 13.64 3.55 -8.07
N VAL A 136 12.80 3.91 -9.04
CA VAL A 136 11.49 4.53 -8.79
C VAL A 136 10.57 3.58 -8.02
N VAL A 137 10.46 2.34 -8.46
CA VAL A 137 9.60 1.34 -7.79
C VAL A 137 10.10 1.09 -6.38
N LYS A 138 11.40 0.85 -6.17
CA LYS A 138 11.95 0.62 -4.84
C LYS A 138 11.56 1.72 -3.85
N TYR A 139 11.75 2.98 -4.23
CA TYR A 139 11.39 4.13 -3.40
C TYR A 139 9.89 4.22 -3.12
N TYR A 140 9.05 4.20 -4.17
CA TYR A 140 7.60 4.37 -4.00
C TYR A 140 6.90 3.13 -3.44
N SER A 141 7.48 1.94 -3.56
CA SER A 141 7.01 0.73 -2.90
C SER A 141 7.07 0.85 -1.39
N ASP A 142 8.15 1.39 -0.83
CA ASP A 142 8.24 1.63 0.62
C ASP A 142 7.17 2.63 1.10
N LEU A 143 6.93 3.69 0.32
CA LEU A 143 5.86 4.64 0.61
C LEU A 143 4.47 3.98 0.53
N LEU A 144 4.18 3.19 -0.50
CA LEU A 144 2.91 2.45 -0.60
C LEU A 144 2.73 1.43 0.52
N ILE A 145 3.80 0.75 0.93
CA ILE A 145 3.77 -0.19 2.06
C ILE A 145 3.37 0.56 3.33
N ASN A 146 4.02 1.69 3.64
CA ASN A 146 3.71 2.48 4.83
C ASN A 146 2.28 3.03 4.79
N LEU A 147 1.88 3.66 3.68
CA LEU A 147 0.52 4.14 3.51
C LEU A 147 -0.53 3.02 3.59
N SER A 148 -0.18 1.80 3.18
CA SER A 148 -1.07 0.65 3.32
C SER A 148 -1.18 0.22 4.78
N LYS A 149 -0.05 0.18 5.51
CA LYS A 149 0.00 -0.15 6.94
C LYS A 149 -0.83 0.83 7.78
N ASP A 150 -0.79 2.12 7.45
CA ASP A 150 -1.61 3.15 8.12
C ASP A 150 -3.13 2.93 7.96
N LYS A 151 -3.53 2.06 7.02
CA LYS A 151 -4.93 1.70 6.76
C LYS A 151 -5.31 0.30 7.25
N MET A 152 -4.34 -0.47 7.74
CA MET A 152 -4.54 -1.82 8.26
C MET A 152 -4.98 -1.76 9.72
N ARG A 153 -5.70 -2.80 10.15
CA ARG A 153 -5.96 -3.04 11.58
C ARG A 153 -4.74 -3.67 12.25
N ASN A 154 -4.03 -4.53 11.54
CA ASN A 154 -2.91 -5.33 12.04
C ASN A 154 -1.62 -5.10 11.21
N PRO A 155 -1.06 -3.88 11.21
CA PRO A 155 0.08 -3.52 10.35
C PRO A 155 1.35 -4.36 10.60
N GLU A 156 1.52 -4.93 11.79
CA GLU A 156 2.63 -5.79 12.20
C GLU A 156 2.68 -7.13 11.47
N GLN A 157 1.56 -7.58 10.90
CA GLN A 157 1.52 -8.78 10.07
C GLN A 157 2.21 -8.59 8.71
N VAL A 158 2.55 -7.35 8.31
CA VAL A 158 3.42 -7.07 7.17
C VAL A 158 4.88 -7.04 7.63
N THR A 159 5.50 -8.22 7.65
CA THR A 159 6.89 -8.39 8.05
C THR A 159 7.85 -8.21 6.85
N ALA A 160 9.10 -7.89 7.16
CA ALA A 160 10.17 -7.92 6.16
C ALA A 160 10.50 -9.37 5.78
N LEU A 161 10.94 -9.57 4.54
CA LEU A 161 11.46 -10.86 4.11
C LEU A 161 12.81 -11.12 4.79
N THR A 162 13.01 -12.34 5.25
CA THR A 162 14.30 -12.81 5.77
C THR A 162 15.29 -13.04 4.64
N SER A 163 16.60 -13.02 4.93
CA SER A 163 17.63 -13.29 3.92
C SER A 163 17.45 -14.65 3.22
N SER A 164 16.95 -15.66 3.94
CA SER A 164 16.63 -16.97 3.35
C SER A 164 15.48 -16.91 2.35
N GLN A 165 14.41 -16.17 2.69
CA GLN A 165 13.29 -15.96 1.76
C GLN A 165 13.72 -15.16 0.54
N GLU A 166 14.55 -14.12 0.71
CA GLU A 166 15.09 -13.36 -0.42
C GLU A 166 15.95 -14.24 -1.33
N ALA A 167 16.83 -15.06 -0.75
CA ALA A 167 17.66 -16.00 -1.51
C ALA A 167 16.80 -17.03 -2.26
N GLN A 168 15.74 -17.55 -1.64
CA GLN A 168 14.82 -18.49 -2.29
C GLN A 168 14.08 -17.85 -3.48
N LEU A 169 13.70 -16.58 -3.39
CA LEU A 169 13.07 -15.85 -4.49
C LEU A 169 14.00 -15.70 -5.70
N LEU A 170 15.30 -15.59 -5.47
CA LEU A 170 16.32 -15.37 -6.51
C LEU A 170 16.99 -16.66 -6.99
N GLY A 171 17.00 -17.73 -6.18
CA GLY A 171 17.80 -18.93 -6.43
C GLY A 171 17.45 -19.71 -7.71
N GLY A 172 16.28 -19.48 -8.31
CA GLY A 172 15.91 -20.06 -9.60
C GLY A 172 16.38 -19.25 -10.82
N LEU A 173 16.89 -18.03 -10.63
CA LEU A 173 17.16 -17.08 -11.72
C LEU A 173 18.62 -17.13 -12.20
N ASP A 174 19.53 -17.60 -11.35
CA ASP A 174 20.98 -17.62 -11.64
C ASP A 174 21.39 -18.71 -12.65
N HIS A 175 20.56 -19.73 -12.87
CA HIS A 175 20.85 -20.85 -13.77
C HIS A 175 20.30 -20.67 -15.20
N LEU A 176 19.63 -19.56 -15.46
CA LEU A 176 19.01 -19.26 -16.76
C LEU A 176 20.08 -18.84 -17.79
N ASP A 177 19.85 -19.18 -19.05
CA ASP A 177 20.65 -18.64 -20.15
C ASP A 177 20.44 -17.12 -20.31
N ALA A 178 21.30 -16.47 -21.09
CA ALA A 178 21.28 -15.00 -21.22
C ALA A 178 19.95 -14.46 -21.77
N PHE A 179 19.33 -15.16 -22.72
CA PHE A 179 18.06 -14.74 -23.29
C PHE A 179 16.93 -14.93 -22.26
N GLN A 180 16.90 -16.07 -21.59
CA GLN A 180 15.93 -16.33 -20.52
C GLN A 180 16.04 -15.32 -19.38
N ARG A 181 17.25 -14.96 -18.95
CA ARG A 181 17.43 -13.95 -17.88
C ARG A 181 16.82 -12.60 -18.26
N LYS A 182 17.04 -12.12 -19.48
CA LYS A 182 16.43 -10.89 -20.00
C LYS A 182 14.92 -10.99 -20.08
N MET A 183 14.40 -12.08 -20.65
CA MET A 183 12.95 -12.30 -20.77
C MET A 183 12.28 -12.39 -19.40
N THR A 184 12.93 -13.01 -18.42
CA THR A 184 12.46 -13.04 -17.03
C THR A 184 12.51 -11.66 -16.38
N ALA A 185 13.53 -10.84 -16.62
CA ALA A 185 13.59 -9.47 -16.12
C ALA A 185 12.42 -8.62 -16.66
N HIS A 186 12.15 -8.67 -17.96
CA HIS A 186 10.99 -8.00 -18.55
C HIS A 186 9.65 -8.57 -18.07
N SER A 187 9.58 -9.88 -17.84
CA SER A 187 8.41 -10.51 -17.24
C SER A 187 8.14 -9.96 -15.83
N ILE A 188 9.16 -9.86 -14.97
CA ILE A 188 9.03 -9.25 -13.63
C ILE A 188 8.47 -7.83 -13.72
N LEU A 189 9.00 -6.98 -14.60
CA LEU A 189 8.53 -5.60 -14.78
C LEU A 189 7.09 -5.54 -15.29
N ARG A 190 6.71 -6.41 -16.23
CA ARG A 190 5.34 -6.53 -16.73
C ARG A 190 4.37 -6.93 -15.63
N GLN A 191 4.69 -7.97 -14.86
CA GLN A 191 3.82 -8.48 -13.82
C GLN A 191 3.69 -7.49 -12.66
N LEU A 192 4.76 -6.77 -12.34
CA LEU A 192 4.73 -5.64 -11.40
C LEU A 192 3.74 -4.57 -11.86
N HIS A 193 3.76 -4.15 -13.13
CA HIS A 193 2.84 -3.14 -13.64
C HIS A 193 1.38 -3.58 -13.45
N HIS A 194 1.04 -4.80 -13.88
CA HIS A 194 -0.32 -5.33 -13.71
C HIS A 194 -0.71 -5.47 -12.24
N PHE A 195 0.20 -5.96 -11.39
CA PHE A 195 -0.04 -6.06 -9.95
C PHE A 195 -0.40 -4.70 -9.32
N LEU A 196 0.32 -3.64 -9.69
CA LEU A 196 0.05 -2.28 -9.22
C LEU A 196 -1.30 -1.75 -9.73
N VAL A 197 -1.59 -1.93 -11.02
CA VAL A 197 -2.87 -1.50 -11.65
C VAL A 197 -4.06 -2.20 -10.98
N ASP A 198 -3.99 -3.53 -10.85
CA ASP A 198 -5.06 -4.33 -10.27
C ASP A 198 -5.27 -4.02 -8.79
N SER A 199 -4.18 -3.85 -8.03
CA SER A 199 -4.25 -3.47 -6.62
C SER A 199 -4.89 -2.09 -6.44
N LYS A 200 -4.46 -1.09 -7.22
CA LYS A 200 -5.06 0.25 -7.18
C LYS A 200 -6.56 0.19 -7.51
N ARG A 201 -6.92 -0.54 -8.57
CA ARG A 201 -8.33 -0.72 -8.98
C ARG A 201 -9.16 -1.38 -7.87
N ALA A 202 -8.62 -2.44 -7.27
CA ALA A 202 -9.27 -3.17 -6.19
C ALA A 202 -9.47 -2.31 -4.94
N ILE A 203 -8.48 -1.50 -4.55
CA ILE A 203 -8.56 -0.58 -3.41
C ILE A 203 -9.57 0.53 -3.69
N THR A 204 -9.48 1.18 -4.86
CA THR A 204 -10.40 2.24 -5.29
C THR A 204 -11.85 1.78 -5.22
N LYS A 205 -12.15 0.60 -5.77
CA LYS A 205 -13.50 0.02 -5.73
C LYS A 205 -14.03 -0.11 -4.30
N ARG A 206 -13.19 -0.58 -3.37
CA ARG A 206 -13.59 -0.80 -1.96
C ARG A 206 -13.76 0.50 -1.19
N GLU A 207 -12.91 1.48 -1.45
CA GLU A 207 -13.03 2.81 -0.84
C GLU A 207 -14.32 3.51 -1.32
N ASN A 208 -14.63 3.42 -2.62
CA ASN A 208 -15.87 3.97 -3.18
C ASN A 208 -17.13 3.25 -2.67
N THR A 209 -17.10 1.93 -2.52
CA THR A 209 -18.24 1.19 -1.93
C THR A 209 -18.50 1.63 -0.49
N LYS A 210 -17.43 1.82 0.30
CA LYS A 210 -17.56 2.28 1.69
C LYS A 210 -18.15 3.69 1.76
N ALA A 211 -17.68 4.61 0.92
CA ALA A 211 -18.21 5.97 0.84
C ALA A 211 -19.72 5.96 0.52
N ARG A 212 -20.12 5.24 -0.53
CA ARG A 212 -21.55 5.12 -0.90
C ARG A 212 -22.43 4.51 0.19
N MET A 213 -21.90 3.55 0.96
CA MET A 213 -22.63 2.98 2.09
C MET A 213 -22.78 3.98 3.24
N ALA A 214 -21.75 4.78 3.53
CA ALA A 214 -21.83 5.85 4.52
C ALA A 214 -22.86 6.92 4.11
N ASP A 215 -22.84 7.36 2.85
CA ASP A 215 -23.81 8.34 2.33
C ASP A 215 -25.25 7.84 2.45
N ARG A 216 -25.49 6.55 2.14
CA ARG A 216 -26.82 5.91 2.30
C ARG A 216 -27.27 5.79 3.75
N LEU A 217 -26.36 5.70 4.71
CA LEU A 217 -26.69 5.66 6.14
C LEU A 217 -26.95 7.06 6.72
N LEU A 218 -26.38 8.10 6.10
CA LEU A 218 -26.60 9.50 6.49
C LEU A 218 -27.87 10.08 5.84
N ALA A 219 -28.24 9.62 4.65
CA ALA A 219 -29.43 10.07 3.93
C ALA A 219 -30.75 10.01 4.74
N PRO A 220 -31.05 8.99 5.58
CA PRO A 220 -32.31 8.94 6.33
C PRO A 220 -32.34 9.92 7.51
N ILE A 221 -31.19 10.34 8.04
CA ILE A 221 -31.12 11.21 9.22
C ILE A 221 -31.54 12.64 8.86
N SER A 222 -31.25 13.11 7.63
CA SER A 222 -31.71 14.44 7.20
C SER A 222 -33.21 14.47 6.92
N PHE A 223 -33.80 13.41 6.34
CA PHE A 223 -35.25 13.34 6.09
C PHE A 223 -36.07 13.30 7.37
N TYR A 224 -35.61 12.60 8.42
CA TYR A 224 -36.29 12.60 9.72
C TYR A 224 -36.18 13.95 10.45
N ASN A 225 -35.01 14.59 10.40
CA ASN A 225 -34.82 15.91 11.03
C ASN A 225 -35.55 17.05 10.29
N GLN A 226 -35.69 16.96 8.96
CA GLN A 226 -36.48 17.92 8.17
C GLN A 226 -37.97 17.80 8.52
N LYS A 227 -38.50 16.57 8.55
CA LYS A 227 -39.91 16.32 8.86
C LYS A 227 -40.29 16.72 10.29
N PHE A 228 -39.40 16.51 11.26
CA PHE A 228 -39.61 16.97 12.65
C PHE A 228 -39.62 18.50 12.77
N LYS A 229 -38.77 19.21 12.01
CA LYS A 229 -38.77 20.68 11.99
C LYS A 229 -40.04 21.24 11.36
N ASP A 230 -40.50 20.64 10.27
CA ASP A 230 -41.73 21.07 9.59
C ASP A 230 -42.98 20.83 10.45
N GLU A 231 -43.05 19.70 11.17
CA GLU A 231 -44.15 19.41 12.11
C GLU A 231 -44.18 20.32 13.35
N ILE A 232 -43.03 20.84 13.80
CA ILE A 232 -42.96 21.79 14.94
C ILE A 232 -43.42 23.19 14.52
N ILE A 233 -43.04 23.63 13.31
CA ILE A 233 -43.44 24.93 12.75
C ILE A 233 -44.96 24.98 12.53
N GLN A 234 -45.55 23.86 12.08
CA GLN A 234 -46.98 23.76 11.82
C GLN A 234 -47.85 23.69 13.08
N LYS A 235 -47.25 23.47 14.26
CA LYS A 235 -47.94 23.47 15.57
C LYS A 235 -47.86 24.82 16.31
N HIS A 236 -47.12 25.80 15.79
CA HIS A 236 -46.92 27.12 16.39
C HIS A 236 -47.45 28.27 15.52
N LEU A 237 -48.25 27.94 14.49
CA LEU A 237 -49.08 28.85 13.70
C LEU A 237 -50.55 28.51 13.95
#